data_AF-A0A8S2LP01-F1
#
_entry.id   AF-A0A8S2LP01-F1
#
_cell.length_a   1.000
_cell.length_b   1.000
_cell.length_c   1.000
_cell.angle_alpha   90.00
_cell.angle_beta   90.00
_cell.angle_gamma   90.00
#
_symmetry.space_group_name_H-M   'P 1'
#
loop_
_entity.id
_entity.type
_entity.pdbx_description
1 polymer ?
#
loop_
_entity_poly.entity_id
_entity_poly.type
_entity_poly.pdbx_seq_one_letter_code
_entity_poly.pdbx_strand_id
1 'polypeptide(L)'
;MSGVKKSMPMVYKNVGRNGLRVSQLGLGTWVTFGGQVTDDVAEELVTIAYENGINLFDTAEVYAAGRAEITLGKILKKKTWKRSTYIVSTKLYWGGKAETEKGLSRKHIIEGLRSSLERLQLDYVDIVFANKPDSSVPMEEIVRAFTQVINDNHSFYWGTSRWSPMEIMEAYSIARQFNLIPPICEQTEYNLFQREKVETFLPDIFKKIGLGTMTWSPLACGLLTGKYEDGVPLHSRAAIKVVSKLTPLVMADIDHILGNKPNIRIFRKNEIIQQQQQIQP
;
A
#
# COMPACT_ATOMS: atom_id res chain seq x y z
N MET A 1 25.29 -34.85 4.88
CA MET A 1 25.63 -33.52 4.35
C MET A 1 24.42 -32.97 3.63
N SER A 2 23.63 -32.14 4.33
CA SER A 2 22.42 -31.53 3.81
C SER A 2 22.79 -30.50 2.74
N GLY A 3 22.32 -30.72 1.51
CA GLY A 3 22.45 -29.74 0.43
C GLY A 3 21.71 -28.47 0.83
N VAL A 4 22.46 -27.44 1.23
CA VAL A 4 21.95 -26.08 1.34
C VAL A 4 21.50 -25.69 -0.06
N LYS A 5 20.18 -25.71 -0.31
CA LYS A 5 19.60 -25.15 -1.53
C LYS A 5 20.06 -23.70 -1.61
N LYS A 6 20.90 -23.38 -2.58
CA LYS A 6 21.31 -22.01 -2.93
C LYS A 6 20.02 -21.18 -3.02
N SER A 7 19.87 -20.18 -2.16
CA SER A 7 18.70 -19.29 -2.22
C SER A 7 18.64 -18.69 -3.62
N MET A 8 17.46 -18.72 -4.24
CA MET A 8 17.30 -18.07 -5.53
C MET A 8 17.49 -16.56 -5.32
N PRO A 9 18.32 -15.89 -6.14
CA PRO A 9 18.53 -14.46 -6.00
C PRO A 9 17.23 -13.69 -6.27
N MET A 10 17.08 -12.53 -5.62
CA MET A 10 15.94 -11.65 -5.84
C MET A 10 15.81 -11.27 -7.32
N VAL A 11 14.60 -11.37 -7.85
CA VAL A 11 14.28 -10.96 -9.22
C VAL A 11 13.88 -9.49 -9.22
N TYR A 12 14.51 -8.70 -10.09
CA TYR A 12 14.17 -7.29 -10.27
C TYR A 12 13.49 -7.06 -11.62
N LYS A 13 12.36 -6.36 -11.62
CA LYS A 13 11.56 -6.06 -12.81
C LYS A 13 11.33 -4.57 -12.95
N ASN A 14 11.13 -4.13 -14.18
CA ASN A 14 10.71 -2.76 -14.47
C ASN A 14 9.29 -2.51 -13.96
N VAL A 15 9.01 -1.29 -13.51
CA VAL A 15 7.65 -0.83 -13.25
C VAL A 15 6.98 -0.48 -14.58
N GLY A 16 6.26 -1.44 -15.16
CA GLY A 16 5.70 -1.30 -16.50
C GLY A 16 6.82 -1.18 -17.54
N ARG A 17 6.70 -0.23 -18.47
CA ARG A 17 7.74 0.07 -19.47
C ARG A 17 8.82 1.06 -19.00
N ASN A 18 8.75 1.51 -17.74
CA ASN A 18 9.62 2.56 -17.22
C ASN A 18 10.97 2.02 -16.74
N GLY A 19 11.98 2.89 -16.65
CA GLY A 19 13.35 2.52 -16.27
C GLY A 19 13.54 2.09 -14.81
N LEU A 20 12.59 2.42 -13.92
CA LEU A 20 12.66 2.07 -12.51
C LEU A 20 12.56 0.56 -12.30
N ARG A 21 13.56 -0.05 -11.66
CA ARG A 21 13.61 -1.49 -11.36
C ARG A 21 13.32 -1.76 -9.89
N VAL A 22 12.24 -2.48 -9.63
CA VAL A 22 11.81 -2.92 -8.30
C VAL A 22 12.07 -4.40 -8.10
N SER A 23 12.34 -4.81 -6.87
CA SER A 23 12.29 -6.22 -6.46
C SER A 23 10.90 -6.79 -6.70
N GLN A 24 10.81 -8.07 -7.06
CA GLN A 24 9.53 -8.75 -7.33
C GLN A 24 8.60 -8.76 -6.10
N LEU A 25 9.18 -8.65 -4.91
CA LEU A 25 8.45 -8.44 -3.65
C LEU A 25 8.82 -7.08 -3.07
N GLY A 26 7.85 -6.41 -2.48
CA GLY A 26 8.04 -5.19 -1.68
C GLY A 26 7.53 -5.41 -0.26
N LEU A 27 7.95 -4.54 0.66
CA LEU A 27 7.47 -4.53 2.05
C LEU A 27 6.56 -3.32 2.28
N GLY A 28 5.29 -3.59 2.60
CA GLY A 28 4.32 -2.56 2.99
C GLY A 28 4.25 -2.37 4.49
N THR A 29 3.95 -1.15 4.93
CA THR A 29 3.90 -0.77 6.36
C THR A 29 2.49 -0.73 6.95
N TRP A 30 1.46 -1.04 6.16
CA TRP A 30 0.05 -0.95 6.57
C TRP A 30 -0.29 -1.89 7.75
N VAL A 31 -0.99 -1.34 8.75
CA VAL A 31 -1.37 -1.97 10.04
C VAL A 31 -0.21 -2.20 11.00
N THR A 32 0.97 -2.53 10.49
CA THR A 32 2.12 -2.94 11.29
C THR A 32 2.86 -1.75 11.90
N PHE A 33 3.43 -0.87 11.08
CA PHE A 33 4.40 0.14 11.57
C PHE A 33 3.66 1.28 12.26
N GLY A 34 4.20 1.75 13.40
CA GLY A 34 3.55 2.77 14.23
C GLY A 34 2.22 2.30 14.87
N GLY A 35 1.97 0.99 14.86
CA GLY A 35 0.71 0.35 15.22
C GLY A 35 0.90 -1.03 15.86
N GLN A 36 0.61 -2.10 15.09
CA GLN A 36 0.55 -3.48 15.61
C GLN A 36 1.89 -4.02 16.12
N VAL A 37 3.02 -3.61 15.52
CA VAL A 37 4.35 -4.10 15.92
C VAL A 37 5.17 -2.97 16.53
N THR A 38 6.16 -3.33 17.37
CA THR A 38 7.11 -2.36 17.93
C THR A 38 8.06 -1.83 16.87
N ASP A 39 8.70 -0.69 17.14
CA ASP A 39 9.69 -0.10 16.22
C ASP A 39 10.91 -1.04 16.03
N ASP A 40 11.29 -1.83 17.04
CA ASP A 40 12.39 -2.83 16.92
C ASP A 40 12.03 -3.95 15.94
N VAL A 41 10.80 -4.47 16.00
CA VAL A 41 10.31 -5.49 15.05
C VAL A 41 10.20 -4.88 13.66
N ALA A 42 9.74 -3.63 13.54
CA ALA A 42 9.71 -2.94 12.25
C ALA A 42 11.12 -2.78 11.66
N GLU A 43 12.12 -2.44 12.48
CA GLU A 43 13.52 -2.36 12.06
C GLU A 43 14.05 -3.72 11.58
N GLU A 44 13.77 -4.79 12.33
CA GLU A 44 14.16 -6.15 11.97
C GLU A 44 13.55 -6.56 10.61
N LEU A 45 12.25 -6.33 10.41
CA LEU A 45 11.56 -6.63 9.16
C LEU A 45 12.14 -5.87 7.96
N VAL A 46 12.44 -4.58 8.11
CA VAL A 46 13.08 -3.78 7.05
C VAL A 46 14.50 -4.27 6.77
N THR A 47 15.26 -4.63 7.81
CA THR A 47 16.62 -5.15 7.69
C THR A 47 16.63 -6.47 6.91
N ILE A 48 15.80 -7.43 7.32
CA ILE A 48 15.66 -8.73 6.64
C ILE A 48 15.24 -8.52 5.18
N ALA A 49 14.27 -7.64 4.92
CA ALA A 49 13.82 -7.36 3.57
C ALA A 49 14.97 -6.84 2.69
N TYR A 50 15.68 -5.79 3.15
CA TYR A 50 16.77 -5.17 2.40
C TYR A 50 17.94 -6.14 2.16
N GLU A 51 18.36 -6.88 3.18
CA GLU A 51 19.46 -7.85 3.09
C GLU A 51 19.13 -9.02 2.16
N ASN A 52 17.85 -9.34 1.97
CA ASN A 52 17.38 -10.33 0.98
C ASN A 52 17.08 -9.72 -0.41
N GLY A 53 17.48 -8.46 -0.64
CA GLY A 53 17.38 -7.79 -1.93
C GLY A 53 16.03 -7.11 -2.21
N ILE A 54 15.12 -7.04 -1.23
CA ILE A 54 13.93 -6.19 -1.39
C ILE A 54 14.40 -4.73 -1.40
N ASN A 55 14.08 -4.02 -2.48
CA ASN A 55 14.38 -2.59 -2.60
C ASN A 55 13.12 -1.72 -2.51
N LEU A 56 11.92 -2.28 -2.56
CA LEU A 56 10.66 -1.53 -2.55
C LEU A 56 10.01 -1.50 -1.15
N PHE A 57 9.86 -0.31 -0.58
CA PHE A 57 9.20 -0.06 0.70
C PHE A 57 8.01 0.89 0.53
N ASP A 58 6.82 0.45 0.93
CA ASP A 58 5.57 1.14 0.65
C ASP A 58 4.86 1.57 1.95
N THR A 59 4.46 2.85 1.99
CA THR A 59 3.75 3.47 3.13
C THR A 59 2.64 4.40 2.65
N ALA A 60 2.00 5.15 3.54
CA ALA A 60 1.03 6.19 3.22
C ALA A 60 0.92 7.20 4.38
N GLU A 61 0.52 8.43 4.09
CA GLU A 61 0.31 9.46 5.12
C GLU A 61 -0.74 9.04 6.17
N VAL A 62 -1.74 8.26 5.76
CA VAL A 62 -2.83 7.81 6.64
C VAL A 62 -2.43 6.65 7.55
N TYR A 63 -1.36 5.92 7.24
CA TYR A 63 -0.97 4.72 7.98
C TYR A 63 -0.52 5.08 9.40
N ALA A 64 -1.31 4.63 10.37
CA ALA A 64 -1.17 5.00 11.77
C ALA A 64 -1.09 6.53 12.00
N ALA A 65 -1.83 7.31 11.19
CA ALA A 65 -1.82 8.78 11.21
C ALA A 65 -0.38 9.35 11.11
N GLY A 66 0.34 8.94 10.06
CA GLY A 66 1.72 9.35 9.78
C GLY A 66 2.80 8.62 10.57
N ARG A 67 2.47 7.86 11.63
CA ARG A 67 3.50 7.17 12.43
C ARG A 67 4.25 6.10 11.65
N ALA A 68 3.61 5.44 10.69
CA ALA A 68 4.30 4.45 9.84
C ALA A 68 5.43 5.09 9.01
N GLU A 69 5.24 6.31 8.50
CA GLU A 69 6.27 7.08 7.81
C GLU A 69 7.40 7.49 8.75
N ILE A 70 7.08 7.93 9.98
CA ILE A 70 8.08 8.27 11.00
C ILE A 70 8.95 7.04 11.35
N THR A 71 8.32 5.89 11.62
CA THR A 71 9.04 4.64 11.93
C THR A 71 9.94 4.23 10.76
N LEU A 72 9.42 4.20 9.53
CA LEU A 72 10.21 3.85 8.35
C LEU A 72 11.38 4.83 8.14
N GLY A 73 11.15 6.13 8.25
CA GLY A 73 12.18 7.16 8.09
C GLY A 73 13.31 7.04 9.12
N LYS A 74 12.97 6.80 10.39
CA LYS A 74 13.95 6.53 11.45
C LYS A 74 14.82 5.31 11.14
N ILE A 75 14.21 4.22 10.67
CA ILE A 75 14.93 3.00 10.31
C ILE A 75 15.91 3.27 9.15
N LEU A 76 15.42 3.87 8.05
CA LEU A 76 16.25 4.14 6.86
C LEU A 76 17.43 5.06 7.20
N LYS A 77 17.20 6.10 8.01
CA LYS A 77 18.25 7.00 8.51
C LYS A 77 19.26 6.28 9.40
N LYS A 78 18.78 5.42 10.32
CA LYS A 78 19.64 4.63 11.23
C LYS A 78 20.51 3.64 10.47
N LYS A 79 19.98 2.98 9.44
CA LYS A 79 20.71 1.95 8.67
C LYS A 79 21.80 2.53 7.77
N THR A 80 21.76 3.83 7.46
CA THR A 80 22.75 4.52 6.62
C THR A 80 22.94 3.90 5.23
N TRP A 81 21.96 3.13 4.74
CA TRP A 81 21.98 2.64 3.37
C TRP A 81 21.93 3.81 2.40
N LYS A 82 22.64 3.69 1.28
CA LYS A 82 22.64 4.73 0.25
C LYS A 82 21.22 4.92 -0.28
N ARG A 83 20.69 6.14 -0.24
CA ARG A 83 19.32 6.45 -0.72
C ARG A 83 19.03 5.92 -2.13
N SER A 84 20.06 5.83 -2.97
CA SER A 84 20.00 5.33 -4.34
C SER A 84 19.82 3.80 -4.48
N THR A 85 19.87 3.03 -3.40
CA THR A 85 19.76 1.55 -3.45
C THR A 85 18.36 1.04 -3.12
N TYR A 86 17.48 1.90 -2.62
CA TYR A 86 16.11 1.54 -2.27
C TYR A 86 15.10 2.53 -2.85
N ILE A 87 13.86 2.06 -2.92
CA ILE A 87 12.71 2.70 -3.52
C ILE A 87 11.68 2.87 -2.40
N VAL A 88 11.29 4.11 -2.15
CA VAL A 88 10.22 4.44 -1.19
C VAL A 88 9.00 4.93 -1.97
N SER A 89 7.85 4.32 -1.69
CA SER A 89 6.56 4.85 -2.13
C SER A 89 5.71 5.31 -0.96
N THR A 90 5.03 6.45 -1.12
CA THR A 90 3.96 6.88 -0.21
C THR A 90 2.68 7.18 -1.00
N LYS A 91 1.56 7.36 -0.31
CA LYS A 91 0.25 7.65 -0.93
C LYS A 91 -0.47 8.74 -0.19
N LEU A 92 -1.16 9.55 -0.97
CA LEU A 92 -1.88 10.74 -0.52
C LEU A 92 -3.38 10.57 -0.79
N TYR A 93 -4.17 10.91 0.23
CA TYR A 93 -5.61 11.20 0.17
C TYR A 93 -6.14 11.63 1.56
N TRP A 94 -5.57 11.15 2.66
CA TRP A 94 -6.07 11.39 4.03
C TRP A 94 -4.93 11.83 4.94
N GLY A 95 -4.61 13.13 4.95
CA GLY A 95 -3.52 13.69 5.75
C GLY A 95 -3.94 14.26 7.10
N GLY A 96 -5.24 14.54 7.30
CA GLY A 96 -5.72 15.15 8.53
C GLY A 96 -7.24 15.16 8.69
N LYS A 97 -7.72 16.00 9.61
CA LYS A 97 -9.14 16.09 10.00
C LYS A 97 -9.86 17.24 9.31
N ALA A 98 -9.15 18.29 8.91
CA ALA A 98 -9.75 19.44 8.25
C ALA A 98 -10.19 19.07 6.82
N GLU A 99 -11.16 19.82 6.29
CA GLU A 99 -11.72 19.55 4.95
C GLU A 99 -10.65 19.61 3.86
N THR A 100 -9.65 20.48 4.04
CA THR A 100 -8.53 20.68 3.10
C THR A 100 -7.36 19.73 3.30
N GLU A 101 -7.41 18.84 4.31
CA GLU A 101 -6.34 17.87 4.60
C GLU A 101 -6.68 16.46 4.05
N LYS A 102 -7.54 16.40 3.04
CA LYS A 102 -7.93 15.18 2.35
C LYS A 102 -8.23 15.42 0.86
N GLY A 103 -8.33 14.33 0.11
CA GLY A 103 -8.63 14.33 -1.32
C GLY A 103 -7.39 14.45 -2.19
N LEU A 104 -7.60 14.76 -3.47
CA LEU A 104 -6.55 14.92 -4.48
C LEU A 104 -6.49 16.33 -5.06
N SER A 105 -6.96 17.33 -4.31
CA SER A 105 -6.75 18.72 -4.68
C SER A 105 -5.26 19.03 -4.78
N ARG A 106 -4.89 19.99 -5.62
CA ARG A 106 -3.49 20.45 -5.76
C ARG A 106 -2.92 20.86 -4.40
N LYS A 107 -3.72 21.52 -3.56
CA LYS A 107 -3.35 21.90 -2.19
C LYS A 107 -2.92 20.67 -1.38
N HIS A 108 -3.79 19.65 -1.30
CA HIS A 108 -3.52 18.46 -0.49
C HIS A 108 -2.36 17.63 -1.06
N ILE A 109 -2.25 17.48 -2.38
CA ILE A 109 -1.14 16.72 -2.99
C ILE A 109 0.21 17.34 -2.62
N ILE A 110 0.34 18.67 -2.72
CA ILE A 110 1.60 19.37 -2.42
C ILE A 110 1.89 19.38 -0.92
N GLU A 111 0.91 19.75 -0.09
CA GLU A 111 1.08 19.85 1.36
C GLU A 111 1.26 18.47 1.99
N GLY A 112 0.43 17.50 1.62
CA GLY A 112 0.50 16.12 2.07
C GLY A 112 1.83 15.46 1.73
N LEU A 113 2.35 15.65 0.51
CA LEU A 113 3.66 15.09 0.14
C LEU A 113 4.79 15.71 0.95
N ARG A 114 4.80 17.04 1.13
CA ARG A 114 5.81 17.72 1.96
C ARG A 114 5.80 17.20 3.39
N SER A 115 4.62 17.08 4.00
CA SER A 115 4.51 16.51 5.34
C SER A 115 4.92 15.04 5.41
N SER A 116 4.65 14.23 4.37
CA SER A 116 5.16 12.86 4.26
C SER A 116 6.69 12.81 4.18
N LEU A 117 7.31 13.66 3.37
CA LEU A 117 8.77 13.76 3.25
C LEU A 117 9.44 14.16 4.57
N GLU A 118 8.87 15.12 5.29
CA GLU A 118 9.32 15.50 6.63
C GLU A 118 9.27 14.32 7.61
N ARG A 119 8.15 13.58 7.66
CA ARG A 119 8.01 12.39 8.51
C ARG A 119 9.00 11.29 8.13
N LEU A 120 9.20 11.08 6.82
CA LEU A 120 10.15 10.10 6.28
C LEU A 120 11.61 10.53 6.45
N GLN A 121 11.88 11.82 6.71
CA GLN A 121 13.22 12.41 6.70
C GLN A 121 13.94 12.16 5.36
N LEU A 122 13.22 12.36 4.25
CA LEU A 122 13.71 12.20 2.88
C LEU A 122 13.46 13.47 2.08
N ASP A 123 14.36 13.76 1.13
CA ASP A 123 14.15 14.87 0.18
C ASP A 123 13.12 14.50 -0.91
N TYR A 124 13.00 13.20 -1.21
CA TYR A 124 12.08 12.68 -2.21
C TYR A 124 11.61 11.24 -1.91
N VAL A 125 10.47 10.88 -2.46
CA VAL A 125 10.01 9.49 -2.63
C VAL A 125 10.14 9.08 -4.09
N ASP A 126 10.42 7.81 -4.36
CA ASP A 126 10.59 7.35 -5.75
C ASP A 126 9.24 7.36 -6.48
N ILE A 127 8.16 6.99 -5.79
CA ILE A 127 6.81 7.02 -6.35
C ILE A 127 5.83 7.60 -5.33
N VAL A 128 5.09 8.64 -5.72
CA VAL A 128 3.94 9.12 -4.96
C VAL A 128 2.63 8.62 -5.58
N PHE A 129 1.75 8.02 -4.78
CA PHE A 129 0.49 7.48 -5.24
C PHE A 129 -0.71 8.35 -4.87
N ALA A 130 -1.69 8.44 -5.76
CA ALA A 130 -3.07 8.75 -5.37
C ALA A 130 -3.66 7.51 -4.67
N ASN A 131 -4.00 7.60 -3.37
CA ASN A 131 -4.41 6.43 -2.56
C ASN A 131 -5.79 5.87 -2.96
N LYS A 132 -6.67 6.72 -3.51
CA LYS A 132 -7.95 6.35 -4.13
C LYS A 132 -8.37 7.44 -5.14
N PRO A 133 -9.36 7.20 -6.02
CA PRO A 133 -9.91 8.25 -6.87
C PRO A 133 -10.59 9.35 -6.07
N ASP A 134 -10.63 10.56 -6.62
CA ASP A 134 -11.35 11.71 -6.05
C ASP A 134 -12.30 12.31 -7.10
N SER A 135 -13.59 11.97 -7.01
CA SER A 135 -14.61 12.49 -7.93
C SER A 135 -14.96 13.97 -7.70
N SER A 136 -14.45 14.58 -6.63
CA SER A 136 -14.69 16.00 -6.33
C SER A 136 -13.64 16.94 -6.95
N VAL A 137 -12.56 16.39 -7.51
CA VAL A 137 -11.45 17.14 -8.09
C VAL A 137 -11.32 16.80 -9.57
N PRO A 138 -11.25 17.79 -10.49
CA PRO A 138 -11.04 17.53 -11.91
C PRO A 138 -9.74 16.76 -12.17
N MET A 139 -9.78 15.78 -13.08
CA MET A 139 -8.60 14.97 -13.44
C MET A 139 -7.41 15.82 -13.87
N GLU A 140 -7.66 16.91 -14.61
CA GLU A 140 -6.62 17.86 -15.01
C GLU A 140 -5.85 18.43 -13.82
N GLU A 141 -6.55 18.85 -12.76
CA GLU A 141 -5.91 19.38 -11.55
C GLU A 141 -5.03 18.32 -10.89
N ILE A 142 -5.55 17.09 -10.76
CA ILE A 142 -4.83 15.95 -10.16
C ILE A 142 -3.53 15.69 -10.93
N VAL A 143 -3.60 15.53 -12.26
CA VAL A 143 -2.43 15.23 -13.10
C VAL A 143 -1.43 16.37 -13.09
N ARG A 144 -1.89 17.64 -13.11
CA ARG A 144 -1.01 18.81 -13.00
C ARG A 144 -0.32 18.87 -11.65
N ALA A 145 -1.00 18.54 -10.56
CA ALA A 145 -0.43 18.52 -9.21
C ALA A 145 0.65 17.44 -9.07
N PHE A 146 0.39 16.22 -9.54
CA PHE A 146 1.40 15.16 -9.55
C PHE A 146 2.59 15.48 -10.47
N THR A 147 2.34 16.10 -11.62
CA THR A 147 3.42 16.58 -12.50
C THR A 147 4.26 17.66 -11.80
N GLN A 148 3.62 18.58 -11.06
CA GLN A 148 4.35 19.60 -10.32
C GLN A 148 5.28 18.97 -9.28
N VAL A 149 4.79 18.07 -8.43
CA VAL A 149 5.64 17.51 -7.37
C VAL A 149 6.82 16.70 -7.92
N ILE A 150 6.70 16.18 -9.14
CA ILE A 150 7.83 15.57 -9.86
C ILE A 150 8.83 16.62 -10.34
N ASN A 151 8.34 17.69 -10.98
CA ASN A 151 9.21 18.79 -11.44
C ASN A 151 9.91 19.52 -10.29
N ASP A 152 9.27 19.55 -9.11
CA ASP A 152 9.84 20.09 -7.87
C ASP A 152 10.83 19.11 -7.20
N ASN A 153 11.10 17.94 -7.80
CA ASN A 153 11.96 16.86 -7.29
C ASN A 153 11.53 16.24 -5.95
N HIS A 154 10.28 16.43 -5.53
CA HIS A 154 9.73 15.74 -4.35
C HIS A 154 9.36 14.28 -4.64
N SER A 155 9.19 13.93 -5.93
CA SER A 155 9.11 12.54 -6.37
C SER A 155 9.71 12.32 -7.75
N PHE A 156 10.15 11.11 -8.08
CA PHE A 156 10.58 10.77 -9.44
C PHE A 156 9.44 10.36 -10.35
N TYR A 157 8.41 9.72 -9.79
CA TYR A 157 7.27 9.21 -10.53
C TYR A 157 5.99 9.33 -9.72
N TRP A 158 4.84 9.18 -10.37
CA TRP A 158 3.58 9.03 -9.67
C TRP A 158 2.79 7.83 -10.18
N GLY A 159 1.85 7.38 -9.37
CA GLY A 159 0.96 6.26 -9.69
C GLY A 159 -0.44 6.43 -9.11
N THR A 160 -1.32 5.54 -9.49
CA THR A 160 -2.70 5.48 -9.02
C THR A 160 -2.88 4.28 -8.08
N SER A 161 -3.91 4.29 -7.23
CA SER A 161 -4.27 3.14 -6.39
C SER A 161 -5.77 3.03 -6.26
N ARG A 162 -6.33 1.86 -6.54
CA ARG A 162 -7.79 1.59 -6.54
C ARG A 162 -8.54 2.33 -7.65
N TRP A 163 -7.86 2.79 -8.69
CA TRP A 163 -8.50 3.47 -9.82
C TRP A 163 -9.06 2.45 -10.81
N SER A 164 -10.17 2.77 -11.45
CA SER A 164 -10.70 2.00 -12.56
C SER A 164 -9.81 2.14 -13.79
N PRO A 165 -9.86 1.18 -14.74
CA PRO A 165 -9.25 1.32 -16.06
C PRO A 165 -9.57 2.64 -16.76
N MET A 166 -10.81 3.11 -16.60
CA MET A 166 -11.30 4.34 -17.23
C MET A 166 -10.60 5.58 -16.65
N GLU A 167 -10.55 5.71 -15.32
CA GLU A 167 -9.88 6.83 -14.65
C GLU A 167 -8.37 6.86 -14.95
N ILE A 168 -7.72 5.69 -15.02
CA ILE A 168 -6.29 5.60 -15.40
C ILE A 168 -6.08 6.10 -16.83
N MET A 169 -6.95 5.70 -17.76
CA MET A 169 -6.88 6.16 -19.15
C MET A 169 -7.21 7.65 -19.29
N GLU A 170 -8.12 8.17 -18.47
CA GLU A 170 -8.41 9.60 -18.40
C GLU A 170 -7.18 10.40 -17.94
N ALA A 171 -6.53 9.97 -16.85
CA ALA A 171 -5.28 10.58 -16.39
C ALA A 171 -4.18 10.55 -17.47
N TYR A 172 -4.04 9.43 -18.18
CA TYR A 172 -3.12 9.31 -19.30
C TYR A 172 -3.47 10.26 -20.44
N SER A 173 -4.75 10.36 -20.80
CA SER A 173 -5.24 11.24 -21.87
C SER A 173 -4.96 12.70 -21.55
N ILE A 174 -5.30 13.14 -20.34
CA ILE A 174 -4.98 14.49 -19.83
C ILE A 174 -3.48 14.75 -19.89
N ALA A 175 -2.66 13.79 -19.47
CA ALA A 175 -1.21 13.94 -19.51
C ALA A 175 -0.70 14.15 -20.94
N ARG A 176 -1.21 13.38 -21.90
CA ARG A 176 -0.84 13.54 -23.32
C ARG A 176 -1.34 14.85 -23.91
N GLN A 177 -2.57 15.25 -23.61
CA GLN A 177 -3.17 16.47 -24.14
C GLN A 177 -2.43 17.74 -23.69
N PHE A 178 -1.97 17.77 -22.44
CA PHE A 178 -1.37 18.96 -21.84
C PHE A 178 0.15 18.87 -21.64
N ASN A 179 0.80 17.87 -22.25
CA ASN A 179 2.24 17.60 -22.11
C ASN A 179 2.69 17.49 -20.64
N LEU A 180 1.91 16.75 -19.85
CA LEU A 180 2.18 16.45 -18.44
C LEU A 180 2.72 15.02 -18.29
N ILE A 181 3.09 14.64 -17.07
CA ILE A 181 3.67 13.34 -16.77
C ILE A 181 2.54 12.33 -16.48
N PRO A 182 2.38 11.23 -17.24
CA PRO A 182 1.36 10.22 -16.96
C PRO A 182 1.74 9.33 -15.75
N PRO A 183 0.77 8.64 -15.11
CA PRO A 183 1.08 7.71 -14.03
C PRO A 183 1.82 6.49 -14.57
N ILE A 184 2.79 5.97 -13.82
CA ILE A 184 3.62 4.84 -14.26
C ILE A 184 3.11 3.48 -13.79
N CYS A 185 2.29 3.44 -12.75
CA CYS A 185 1.77 2.21 -12.19
C CYS A 185 0.42 2.39 -11.49
N GLU A 186 -0.35 1.30 -11.47
CA GLU A 186 -1.51 1.15 -10.61
C GLU A 186 -1.16 0.23 -9.44
N GLN A 187 -1.49 0.66 -8.22
CA GLN A 187 -1.40 -0.14 -7.01
C GLN A 187 -2.77 -0.76 -6.69
N THR A 188 -2.97 -2.05 -6.97
CA THR A 188 -4.31 -2.69 -6.90
C THR A 188 -4.32 -3.97 -6.06
N GLU A 189 -5.49 -4.31 -5.51
CA GLU A 189 -5.65 -5.59 -4.81
C GLU A 189 -5.46 -6.75 -5.78
N TYR A 190 -4.75 -7.78 -5.33
CA TYR A 190 -4.69 -9.04 -6.06
C TYR A 190 -4.39 -10.20 -5.14
N ASN A 191 -5.27 -11.20 -5.15
CA ASN A 191 -5.12 -12.46 -4.45
C ASN A 191 -6.09 -13.49 -5.04
N LEU A 192 -6.11 -14.72 -4.51
CA LEU A 192 -6.95 -15.79 -5.08
C LEU A 192 -8.46 -15.48 -5.09
N PHE A 193 -8.94 -14.57 -4.23
CA PHE A 193 -10.33 -14.14 -4.17
C PHE A 193 -10.62 -12.86 -4.97
N GLN A 194 -9.57 -12.09 -5.31
CA GLN A 194 -9.70 -10.83 -6.03
C GLN A 194 -8.74 -10.80 -7.22
N ARG A 195 -9.26 -11.16 -8.40
CA ARG A 195 -8.44 -11.46 -9.60
C ARG A 195 -8.79 -10.61 -10.81
N GLU A 196 -10.07 -10.27 -10.95
CA GLU A 196 -10.65 -9.73 -12.18
C GLU A 196 -9.91 -8.51 -12.72
N LYS A 197 -9.62 -7.52 -11.85
CA LYS A 197 -8.95 -6.30 -12.32
C LYS A 197 -7.56 -6.56 -12.90
N VAL A 198 -6.74 -7.36 -12.22
CA VAL A 198 -5.36 -7.63 -12.64
C VAL A 198 -5.29 -8.58 -13.83
N GLU A 199 -6.17 -9.58 -13.89
CA GLU A 199 -6.11 -10.62 -14.91
C GLU A 199 -6.93 -10.27 -16.17
N THR A 200 -8.00 -9.50 -16.04
CA THR A 200 -8.91 -9.18 -17.15
C THR A 200 -8.70 -7.76 -17.67
N PHE A 201 -8.69 -6.76 -16.80
CA PHE A 201 -8.76 -5.36 -17.24
C PHE A 201 -7.40 -4.69 -17.45
N LEU A 202 -6.45 -4.90 -16.53
CA LEU A 202 -5.14 -4.24 -16.59
C LEU A 202 -4.20 -4.72 -17.70
N PRO A 203 -4.21 -5.99 -18.18
CA PRO A 203 -3.28 -6.44 -19.23
C PRO A 203 -3.34 -5.62 -20.52
N ASP A 204 -4.53 -5.16 -20.91
CA ASP A 204 -4.70 -4.32 -22.10
C ASP A 204 -4.16 -2.91 -21.89
N ILE A 205 -4.29 -2.37 -20.68
CA ILE A 205 -3.70 -1.07 -20.30
C ILE A 205 -2.17 -1.16 -20.34
N PHE A 206 -1.58 -2.25 -19.82
CA PHE A 206 -0.13 -2.47 -19.86
C PHE A 206 0.41 -2.42 -21.29
N LYS A 207 -0.28 -3.10 -22.23
CA LYS A 207 0.12 -3.16 -23.64
C LYS A 207 -0.02 -1.80 -24.34
N LYS A 208 -1.09 -1.06 -24.05
CA LYS A 208 -1.42 0.20 -24.73
C LYS A 208 -0.57 1.37 -24.24
N ILE A 209 -0.50 1.59 -22.92
CA ILE A 209 0.13 2.78 -22.35
C ILE A 209 1.42 2.50 -21.56
N GLY A 210 1.81 1.23 -21.40
CA GLY A 210 3.04 0.84 -20.71
C GLY A 210 2.96 0.90 -19.18
N LEU A 211 1.75 0.93 -18.63
CA LEU A 211 1.50 0.98 -17.19
C LEU A 211 2.08 -0.26 -16.48
N GLY A 212 2.70 -0.06 -15.32
CA GLY A 212 3.10 -1.12 -14.40
C GLY A 212 2.00 -1.48 -13.40
N THR A 213 2.23 -2.52 -12.60
CA THR A 213 1.33 -2.85 -11.48
C THR A 213 2.10 -3.25 -10.26
N MET A 214 1.64 -2.74 -9.11
CA MET A 214 2.12 -3.12 -7.79
C MET A 214 0.93 -3.68 -7.00
N THR A 215 0.88 -4.99 -6.81
CA THR A 215 -0.28 -5.60 -6.16
C THR A 215 -0.18 -5.56 -4.64
N TRP A 216 -1.30 -5.44 -3.95
CA TRP A 216 -1.38 -5.49 -2.49
C TRP A 216 -2.36 -6.54 -1.96
N SER A 217 -2.28 -6.83 -0.66
CA SER A 217 -3.02 -7.90 0.03
C SER A 217 -2.93 -9.27 -0.67
N PRO A 218 -1.73 -9.78 -1.01
CA PRO A 218 -1.59 -11.08 -1.67
C PRO A 218 -2.15 -12.26 -0.85
N LEU A 219 -2.22 -12.09 0.48
CA LEU A 219 -2.79 -13.08 1.40
C LEU A 219 -4.19 -12.71 1.89
N ALA A 220 -4.90 -11.78 1.22
CA ALA A 220 -6.22 -11.30 1.63
C ALA A 220 -6.28 -10.93 3.13
N CYS A 221 -5.40 -10.02 3.56
CA CYS A 221 -5.24 -9.63 4.97
C CYS A 221 -4.92 -10.78 5.96
N GLY A 222 -4.40 -11.90 5.45
CA GLY A 222 -4.07 -13.10 6.21
C GLY A 222 -5.10 -14.22 6.09
N LEU A 223 -6.19 -14.03 5.35
CA LEU A 223 -7.23 -15.05 5.14
C LEU A 223 -6.67 -16.29 4.42
N LEU A 224 -5.83 -16.07 3.41
CA LEU A 224 -5.22 -17.14 2.61
C LEU A 224 -4.11 -17.92 3.33
N THR A 225 -3.88 -17.67 4.62
CA THR A 225 -2.92 -18.47 5.40
C THR A 225 -3.59 -19.63 6.16
N GLY A 226 -4.91 -19.79 6.06
CA GLY A 226 -5.67 -20.80 6.83
C GLY A 226 -5.85 -20.47 8.32
N LYS A 227 -5.34 -19.33 8.81
CA LYS A 227 -5.32 -19.03 10.26
C LYS A 227 -6.70 -18.77 10.87
N TYR A 228 -7.76 -18.70 10.06
CA TYR A 228 -9.12 -18.41 10.50
C TYR A 228 -10.07 -19.61 10.37
N GLU A 229 -9.55 -20.81 10.07
CA GLU A 229 -10.38 -22.02 9.91
C GLU A 229 -11.17 -22.37 11.18
N ASP A 230 -10.54 -22.21 12.35
CA ASP A 230 -11.13 -22.53 13.65
C ASP A 230 -11.61 -21.28 14.42
N GLY A 231 -11.86 -20.18 13.73
CA GLY A 231 -12.29 -18.89 14.32
C GLY A 231 -11.22 -17.81 14.26
N VAL A 232 -11.34 -16.77 15.11
CA VAL A 232 -10.47 -15.58 15.04
C VAL A 232 -9.36 -15.64 16.11
N PRO A 233 -8.07 -15.84 15.74
CA PRO A 233 -6.99 -15.89 16.71
C PRO A 233 -6.76 -14.54 17.40
N LEU A 234 -6.43 -14.55 18.71
CA LEU A 234 -6.36 -13.37 19.59
C LEU A 234 -5.43 -12.22 19.13
N HIS A 235 -4.38 -12.54 18.36
CA HIS A 235 -3.42 -11.55 17.83
C HIS A 235 -3.48 -11.42 16.31
N SER A 236 -4.48 -12.03 15.68
CA SER A 236 -4.72 -11.90 14.26
C SER A 236 -5.13 -10.47 13.90
N ARG A 237 -4.92 -10.08 12.65
CA ARG A 237 -5.38 -8.79 12.13
C ARG A 237 -6.89 -8.60 12.33
N ALA A 238 -7.68 -9.68 12.24
CA ALA A 238 -9.13 -9.63 12.45
C ALA A 238 -9.51 -9.44 13.93
N ALA A 239 -8.66 -9.85 14.89
CA ALA A 239 -8.87 -9.61 16.32
C ALA A 239 -8.49 -8.19 16.77
N ILE A 240 -7.57 -7.55 16.06
CA ILE A 240 -7.17 -6.18 16.35
C ILE A 240 -8.34 -5.26 15.97
N LYS A 241 -8.77 -4.40 16.90
CA LYS A 241 -9.87 -3.40 16.77
C LYS A 241 -9.62 -2.31 15.71
N VAL A 242 -9.13 -2.67 14.52
CA VAL A 242 -9.08 -1.82 13.32
C VAL A 242 -10.26 -2.13 12.39
N VAL A 243 -11.04 -3.16 12.68
CA VAL A 243 -12.28 -3.44 11.95
C VAL A 243 -13.50 -2.90 12.70
N SER A 244 -13.68 -1.58 12.67
CA SER A 244 -15.01 -0.98 12.84
C SER A 244 -15.73 -0.79 11.50
N LYS A 245 -15.10 -1.19 10.38
CA LYS A 245 -15.68 -1.15 9.02
C LYS A 245 -15.12 -2.26 8.12
N LEU A 246 -15.30 -3.53 8.47
CA LEU A 246 -15.47 -4.53 7.41
C LEU A 246 -16.80 -4.10 6.77
N THR A 247 -16.75 -3.59 5.54
CA THR A 247 -17.98 -3.25 4.83
C THR A 247 -18.84 -4.52 4.78
N PRO A 248 -20.18 -4.37 4.73
CA PRO A 248 -21.08 -5.51 4.52
C PRO A 248 -20.65 -6.39 3.33
N LEU A 249 -19.99 -5.80 2.31
CA LEU A 249 -19.36 -6.51 1.21
C LEU A 249 -18.24 -7.47 1.62
N VAL A 250 -17.28 -7.06 2.45
CA VAL A 250 -16.18 -7.97 2.84
C VAL A 250 -16.69 -9.07 3.79
N MET A 251 -17.70 -8.78 4.62
CA MET A 251 -18.38 -9.82 5.39
C MET A 251 -19.16 -10.78 4.47
N ALA A 252 -19.86 -10.27 3.46
CA ALA A 252 -20.55 -11.10 2.48
C ALA A 252 -19.59 -11.94 1.64
N ASP A 253 -18.41 -11.40 1.28
CA ASP A 253 -17.37 -12.14 0.58
C ASP A 253 -16.77 -13.21 1.48
N ILE A 254 -16.52 -12.91 2.77
CA ILE A 254 -16.09 -13.90 3.76
C ILE A 254 -17.16 -14.99 3.93
N ASP A 255 -18.45 -14.65 4.06
CA ASP A 255 -19.54 -15.61 4.20
C ASP A 255 -19.75 -16.45 2.93
N HIS A 256 -19.56 -15.85 1.75
CA HIS A 256 -19.61 -16.53 0.46
C HIS A 256 -18.42 -17.48 0.26
N ILE A 257 -17.21 -17.06 0.64
CA ILE A 257 -15.97 -17.85 0.56
C ILE A 257 -15.95 -18.98 1.60
N LEU A 258 -16.41 -18.71 2.82
CA LEU A 258 -16.50 -19.69 3.91
C LEU A 258 -17.70 -20.64 3.76
N GLY A 259 -18.58 -20.37 2.78
CA GLY A 259 -19.53 -21.32 2.22
C GLY A 259 -20.35 -22.04 3.28
N ASN A 260 -21.32 -21.36 3.90
CA ASN A 260 -22.40 -21.98 4.68
C ASN A 260 -21.95 -23.13 5.62
N LYS A 261 -20.76 -23.05 6.22
CA LYS A 261 -20.34 -23.99 7.26
C LYS A 261 -21.02 -23.58 8.56
N PRO A 262 -21.91 -24.41 9.14
CA PRO A 262 -22.76 -24.03 10.28
C PRO A 262 -22.02 -23.77 11.61
N ASN A 263 -20.68 -23.79 11.63
CA ASN A 263 -19.87 -23.78 12.85
C ASN A 263 -18.84 -22.64 12.96
N ILE A 264 -18.73 -21.73 11.99
CA ILE A 264 -17.85 -20.56 12.14
C ILE A 264 -18.62 -19.45 12.87
N ARG A 265 -18.52 -19.46 14.19
CA ARG A 265 -19.15 -18.45 15.06
C ARG A 265 -18.33 -17.16 15.00
N ILE A 266 -18.81 -16.16 14.26
CA ILE A 266 -18.29 -14.78 14.35
C ILE A 266 -18.60 -14.29 15.77
N PHE A 267 -17.57 -14.20 16.62
CA PHE A 267 -17.74 -13.73 17.99
C PHE A 267 -18.30 -12.31 18.00
N ARG A 268 -19.43 -12.12 18.68
CA ARG A 268 -19.99 -10.77 18.86
C ARG A 268 -19.05 -9.98 19.77
N LYS A 269 -19.01 -8.66 19.57
CA LYS A 269 -18.15 -7.71 20.33
C LYS A 269 -18.14 -7.96 21.84
N ASN A 270 -19.25 -8.40 22.42
CA ASN A 270 -19.40 -8.65 23.85
C ASN A 270 -18.72 -9.96 24.32
N GLU A 271 -18.63 -10.98 23.45
CA GLU A 271 -17.98 -12.27 23.76
C GLU A 271 -16.43 -12.13 23.77
N ILE A 272 -15.88 -11.28 22.89
CA ILE A 272 -14.45 -10.96 22.85
C ILE A 272 -14.03 -10.17 24.10
N ILE A 273 -14.88 -9.25 24.59
CA ILE A 273 -14.61 -8.46 25.79
C ILE A 273 -14.58 -9.35 27.04
N GLN A 274 -15.46 -10.36 27.13
CA GLN A 274 -15.48 -11.30 28.25
C GLN A 274 -14.24 -12.20 28.30
N GLN A 275 -13.75 -12.68 27.16
CA GLN A 275 -12.50 -13.46 27.12
C GLN A 275 -11.27 -12.63 27.48
N GLN A 276 -11.26 -11.32 27.15
CA GLN A 276 -10.17 -10.43 27.54
C GLN A 276 -10.16 -10.11 29.05
N GLN A 277 -11.31 -10.17 29.72
CA GLN A 277 -11.41 -9.96 31.17
C GLN A 277 -11.06 -11.20 32.01
N GLN A 278 -11.12 -12.41 31.44
CA GLN A 278 -10.77 -13.64 32.14
C GLN A 278 -9.25 -13.94 32.21
N ILE A 279 -8.41 -13.15 31.53
CA ILE A 279 -6.98 -13.43 31.36
C ILE A 279 -6.07 -12.35 32.00
N GLN A 280 -6.63 -11.36 32.70
CA GLN A 280 -5.82 -10.54 33.60
C GLN A 280 -5.72 -11.23 34.96
N PRO A 281 -4.51 -11.41 35.54
CA PRO A 281 -4.37 -11.81 36.93
C PRO A 281 -4.94 -10.75 37.89
#